data_AF-A0A935SIN5-F1
#
_entry.id   AF-A0A935SIN5-F1
#
_cell.length_a   1.000
_cell.length_b   1.000
_cell.length_c   1.000
_cell.angle_alpha   90.00
_cell.angle_beta   90.00
_cell.angle_gamma   90.00
#
_symmetry.space_group_name_H-M   'P 1'
#
loop_
_entity.id
_entity.type
_entity.pdbx_description
1 polymer ?
#
loop_
_entity_poly.entity_id
_entity_poly.type
_entity_poly.pdbx_seq_one_letter_code
_entity_poly.pdbx_strand_id
1 'polypeptide(L)'
;MTSFESNPMDALAGLLEERRRYEGWLAQLEARRADSPSHVVDRVRGDYSGRLDAVTQKLRDRAEELEASAAGLRARIEALQGEESQRRDERAELELRALVGEYQPDQAQSSIAACDEAIGHLMGERSTLEAELSRITEVLALVAPPPLPPIESPSSEASMPEEPAAVAEGAVNHDQGEPLQTQEMATASALETASLSTTAEPSPMDELAFLHSVVDAPREEHAPVSAEPSAPRAESSADLLPPPVLTAPRRPVTPLSTSIPTTRDPFASTAKVSSLTPGSIPSFLKDMPTEQVKTLKCQECGTMNYPTEWYCERCGGELAAM
;
A
#
# COMPACT_ATOMS: atom_id res chain seq x y z
N MET A 1 -25.76 -15.23 1.41
CA MET A 1 -26.31 -14.12 2.21
C MET A 1 -25.14 -13.51 2.98
N THR A 2 -24.35 -12.67 2.32
CA THR A 2 -23.33 -11.84 2.98
C THR A 2 -24.00 -10.50 3.20
N SER A 3 -24.62 -10.35 4.37
CA SER A 3 -25.17 -9.08 4.80
C SER A 3 -24.10 -8.01 4.66
N PHE A 4 -24.51 -6.85 4.18
CA PHE A 4 -23.86 -5.58 4.42
C PHE A 4 -23.45 -5.48 5.89
N GLU A 5 -22.29 -6.01 6.26
CA GLU A 5 -21.54 -5.44 7.36
C GLU A 5 -21.24 -4.02 6.87
N SER A 6 -22.00 -3.06 7.39
CA SER A 6 -21.69 -1.64 7.23
C SER A 6 -20.19 -1.50 7.35
N ASN A 7 -19.56 -0.91 6.33
CA ASN A 7 -18.12 -0.73 6.24
C ASN A 7 -17.60 -0.34 7.65
N PRO A 8 -16.58 -1.02 8.21
CA PRO A 8 -16.14 -0.79 9.59
C PRO A 8 -15.91 0.70 9.91
N MET A 9 -15.53 1.47 8.89
CA MET A 9 -15.39 2.92 8.93
C MET A 9 -16.72 3.66 9.14
N ASP A 10 -17.78 3.27 8.43
CA ASP A 10 -19.12 3.85 8.56
C ASP A 10 -19.73 3.52 9.92
N ALA A 11 -19.50 2.31 10.43
CA ALA A 11 -19.95 1.90 11.76
C ALA A 11 -19.28 2.75 12.86
N LEU A 12 -17.99 3.02 12.72
CA LEU A 12 -17.22 3.87 13.65
C LEU A 12 -17.68 5.34 13.56
N ALA A 13 -17.91 5.87 12.37
CA ALA A 13 -18.46 7.21 12.17
C ALA A 13 -19.83 7.38 12.86
N GLY A 14 -20.72 6.38 12.74
CA GLY A 14 -22.01 6.37 13.43
C GLY A 14 -21.87 6.39 14.95
N LEU A 15 -20.96 5.59 15.51
CA LEU A 15 -20.69 5.59 16.95
C LEU A 15 -20.10 6.92 17.46
N LEU A 16 -19.25 7.58 16.67
CA LEU A 16 -18.73 8.92 17.01
C LEU A 16 -19.84 9.97 17.03
N GLU A 17 -20.81 9.90 16.12
CA GLU A 17 -21.96 10.79 16.13
C GLU A 17 -22.86 10.53 17.36
N GLU A 18 -23.11 9.26 17.69
CA GLU A 18 -23.86 8.89 18.90
C GLU A 18 -23.17 9.41 20.17
N ARG A 19 -21.84 9.27 20.27
CA ARG A 19 -21.04 9.81 21.38
C ARG A 19 -21.26 11.32 21.52
N ARG A 20 -21.09 12.09 20.44
CA ARG A 20 -21.29 13.55 20.44
C ARG A 20 -22.71 13.93 20.84
N ARG A 21 -23.71 13.14 20.43
CA ARG A 21 -25.12 13.36 20.79
C ARG A 21 -25.36 13.20 22.29
N TYR A 22 -24.84 12.13 22.91
CA TYR A 22 -24.95 11.92 24.36
C TYR A 22 -24.18 12.98 25.16
N GLU A 23 -22.97 13.34 24.75
CA GLU A 23 -22.20 14.43 25.34
C GLU A 23 -22.97 15.77 25.28
N GLY A 24 -23.59 16.07 24.14
CA GLY A 24 -24.45 17.25 23.96
C GLY A 24 -25.68 17.25 24.86
N TRP A 25 -26.35 16.11 25.04
CA TRP A 25 -27.48 15.98 25.96
C TRP A 25 -27.05 16.13 27.42
N LEU A 26 -25.89 15.59 27.81
CA LEU A 26 -25.34 15.76 29.15
C LEU A 26 -24.97 17.22 29.44
N ALA A 27 -24.36 17.94 28.48
CA ALA A 27 -24.05 19.35 28.61
C ALA A 27 -25.32 20.21 28.77
N GLN A 28 -26.36 19.93 27.98
CA GLN A 28 -27.66 20.61 28.10
C GLN A 28 -28.33 20.31 29.44
N LEU A 29 -28.21 19.09 29.95
CA LEU A 29 -28.73 18.70 31.25
C LEU A 29 -28.03 19.44 32.39
N GLU A 30 -26.70 19.60 32.33
CA GLU A 30 -25.94 20.35 33.35
C GLU A 30 -26.30 21.84 33.33
N ALA A 31 -26.45 22.44 32.15
CA ALA A 31 -26.83 23.85 32.02
C ALA A 31 -28.19 24.18 32.65
N ARG A 32 -29.12 23.21 32.69
CA ARG A 32 -30.48 23.36 33.23
C ARG A 32 -30.63 22.81 34.66
N ARG A 33 -29.53 22.43 35.30
CA ARG A 33 -29.55 21.76 36.61
C ARG A 33 -30.19 22.59 37.70
N ALA A 34 -30.04 23.92 37.67
CA ALA A 34 -30.60 24.83 38.68
C ALA A 34 -32.14 24.92 38.62
N ASP A 35 -32.73 24.68 37.45
CA ASP A 35 -34.17 24.84 37.21
C ASP A 35 -34.96 23.55 37.48
N SER A 36 -34.28 22.46 37.81
CA SER A 36 -34.86 21.11 37.90
C SER A 36 -34.56 20.46 39.25
N PRO A 37 -35.45 19.59 39.78
CA PRO A 37 -35.18 18.84 41.01
C PRO A 37 -33.93 17.97 40.87
N SER A 38 -33.01 18.07 41.84
CA SER A 38 -31.70 17.39 41.80
C SER A 38 -31.78 15.89 41.53
N HIS A 39 -32.64 15.17 42.26
CA HIS A 39 -32.80 13.72 42.11
C HIS A 39 -33.29 13.27 40.73
N VAL A 40 -34.04 14.12 40.01
CA VAL A 40 -34.46 13.84 38.62
C VAL A 40 -33.30 14.05 37.68
N VAL A 41 -32.57 15.17 37.84
CA VAL A 41 -31.37 15.49 37.05
C VAL A 41 -30.33 14.38 37.21
N ASP A 42 -30.05 13.95 38.43
CA ASP A 42 -29.04 12.92 38.70
C ASP A 42 -29.43 11.57 38.09
N ARG A 43 -30.72 11.20 38.10
CA ARG A 43 -31.21 9.97 37.45
C ARG A 43 -31.05 10.03 35.93
N VAL A 44 -31.47 11.13 35.30
CA VAL A 44 -31.37 11.31 33.85
C VAL A 44 -29.90 11.41 33.42
N ARG A 45 -29.05 12.06 34.22
CA ARG A 45 -27.59 12.09 34.01
C ARG A 45 -27.03 10.68 34.01
N GLY A 46 -27.41 9.84 34.98
CA GLY A 46 -26.97 8.45 35.08
C GLY A 46 -27.36 7.59 33.87
N ASP A 47 -28.57 7.78 33.31
CA ASP A 47 -29.00 7.07 32.10
C ASP A 47 -28.16 7.49 30.88
N TYR A 48 -27.98 8.81 30.65
CA TYR A 48 -27.18 9.29 29.53
C TYR A 48 -25.69 8.98 29.69
N SER A 49 -25.13 9.03 30.90
CA SER A 49 -23.74 8.64 31.14
C SER A 49 -23.56 7.14 30.90
N GLY A 50 -24.47 6.29 31.38
CA GLY A 50 -24.40 4.85 31.11
C GLY A 50 -24.50 4.50 29.62
N ARG A 51 -25.32 5.22 28.85
CA ARG A 51 -25.37 5.06 27.39
C ARG A 51 -24.11 5.56 26.70
N LEU A 52 -23.56 6.69 27.15
CA LEU A 52 -22.28 7.22 26.65
C LEU A 52 -21.13 6.23 26.91
N ASP A 53 -21.09 5.64 28.10
CA ASP A 53 -20.09 4.63 28.46
C ASP A 53 -20.20 3.40 27.56
N ALA A 54 -21.44 2.94 27.29
CA ALA A 54 -21.67 1.81 26.38
C ALA A 54 -21.23 2.10 24.93
N VAL A 55 -21.49 3.31 24.40
CA VAL A 55 -21.00 3.72 23.07
C VAL A 55 -19.47 3.84 23.07
N THR A 56 -18.89 4.38 24.13
CA THR A 56 -17.44 4.53 24.27
C THR A 56 -16.74 3.18 24.34
N GLN A 57 -17.34 2.18 24.99
CA GLN A 57 -16.84 0.80 24.98
C GLN A 57 -16.86 0.23 23.56
N LYS A 58 -17.98 0.35 22.83
CA LYS A 58 -18.08 -0.10 21.43
C LYS A 58 -17.03 0.56 20.53
N LEU A 59 -16.78 1.85 20.71
CA LEU A 59 -15.72 2.56 19.97
C LEU A 59 -14.34 1.99 20.26
N ARG A 60 -14.04 1.66 21.51
CA ARG A 60 -12.76 1.03 21.89
C ARG A 60 -12.62 -0.36 21.28
N ASP A 61 -13.63 -1.21 21.38
CA ASP A 61 -13.61 -2.56 20.81
C ASP A 61 -13.37 -2.51 19.27
N ARG A 62 -14.02 -1.56 18.57
CA ARG A 62 -13.81 -1.36 17.13
C ARG A 62 -12.44 -0.77 16.78
N ALA A 63 -11.93 0.14 17.62
CA ALA A 63 -10.57 0.66 17.44
C ALA A 63 -9.54 -0.46 17.60
N GLU A 64 -9.70 -1.37 18.55
CA GLU A 64 -8.82 -2.54 18.72
C GLU A 64 -8.85 -3.46 17.49
N GLU A 65 -10.03 -3.71 16.89
CA GLU A 65 -10.15 -4.46 15.62
C GLU A 65 -9.39 -3.77 14.47
N LEU A 66 -9.51 -2.45 14.35
CA LEU A 66 -8.81 -1.67 13.32
C LEU A 66 -7.29 -1.59 13.56
N GLU A 67 -6.85 -1.50 14.82
CA GLU A 67 -5.44 -1.55 15.19
C GLU A 67 -4.81 -2.90 14.82
N ALA A 68 -5.53 -4.00 15.06
CA ALA A 68 -5.11 -5.34 14.64
C ALA A 68 -5.00 -5.43 13.10
N SER A 69 -5.98 -4.89 12.37
CA SER A 69 -5.93 -4.80 10.91
C SER A 69 -4.72 -3.99 10.43
N ALA A 70 -4.47 -2.82 11.02
CA ALA A 70 -3.32 -1.99 10.71
C ALA A 70 -1.99 -2.69 11.00
N ALA A 71 -1.89 -3.46 12.09
CA ALA A 71 -0.71 -4.27 12.38
C ALA A 71 -0.50 -5.37 11.31
N GLY A 72 -1.56 -6.03 10.86
CA GLY A 72 -1.51 -7.00 9.76
C GLY A 72 -1.03 -6.39 8.45
N LEU A 73 -1.54 -5.21 8.08
CA LEU A 73 -1.10 -4.47 6.89
C LEU A 73 0.37 -4.09 6.97
N ARG A 74 0.84 -3.58 8.11
CA ARG A 74 2.26 -3.26 8.32
C ARG A 74 3.16 -4.48 8.12
N ALA A 75 2.79 -5.62 8.70
CA ALA A 75 3.55 -6.86 8.54
C ALA A 75 3.58 -7.33 7.07
N ARG A 76 2.47 -7.17 6.33
CA ARG A 76 2.43 -7.50 4.90
C ARG A 76 3.29 -6.56 4.06
N ILE A 77 3.28 -5.26 4.36
CA ILE A 77 4.15 -4.26 3.71
C ILE A 77 5.62 -4.60 3.93
N GLU A 78 6.01 -4.95 5.16
CA GLU A 78 7.38 -5.36 5.48
C GLU A 78 7.79 -6.63 4.72
N ALA A 79 6.90 -7.62 4.62
CA ALA A 79 7.15 -8.82 3.83
C ALA A 79 7.36 -8.49 2.33
N LEU A 80 6.53 -7.63 1.75
CA LEU A 80 6.66 -7.19 0.35
C LEU A 80 7.96 -6.41 0.13
N GLN A 81 8.36 -5.56 1.08
CA GLN A 81 9.65 -4.85 1.03
C GLN A 81 10.83 -5.84 1.04
N GLY A 82 10.73 -6.89 1.84
CA GLY A 82 11.69 -8.00 1.85
C GLY A 82 11.78 -8.69 0.49
N GLU A 83 10.65 -9.09 -0.08
CA GLU A 83 10.59 -9.71 -1.42
C GLU A 83 11.12 -8.78 -2.52
N GLU A 84 10.79 -7.49 -2.45
CA GLU A 84 11.26 -6.46 -3.39
C GLU A 84 12.77 -6.27 -3.30
N SER A 85 13.35 -6.29 -2.10
CA SER A 85 14.80 -6.24 -1.92
C SER A 85 15.50 -7.45 -2.52
N GLN A 86 14.94 -8.65 -2.30
CA GLN A 86 15.47 -9.88 -2.90
C GLN A 86 15.44 -9.81 -4.44
N ARG A 87 14.35 -9.32 -5.05
CA ARG A 87 14.28 -9.18 -6.51
C ARG A 87 15.27 -8.15 -7.06
N ARG A 88 15.59 -7.10 -6.29
CA ARG A 88 16.64 -6.14 -6.66
C ARG A 88 18.03 -6.75 -6.59
N ASP A 89 18.30 -7.56 -5.56
CA ASP A 89 19.56 -8.27 -5.43
C ASP A 89 19.74 -9.29 -6.57
N GLU A 90 18.70 -10.06 -6.91
CA GLU A 90 18.69 -10.96 -8.06
C GLU A 90 18.95 -10.23 -9.38
N ARG A 91 18.31 -9.07 -9.57
CA ARG A 91 18.53 -8.20 -10.73
C ARG A 91 19.99 -7.73 -10.81
N ALA A 92 20.55 -7.26 -9.69
CA ALA A 92 21.93 -6.78 -9.62
C ALA A 92 22.94 -7.92 -9.87
N GLU A 93 22.67 -9.12 -9.37
CA GLU A 93 23.48 -10.31 -9.67
C GLU A 93 23.44 -10.63 -11.17
N LEU A 94 22.26 -10.62 -11.79
CA LEU A 94 22.12 -10.88 -13.23
C LEU A 94 22.89 -9.86 -14.07
N GLU A 95 22.83 -8.57 -13.71
CA GLU A 95 23.61 -7.52 -14.37
C GLU A 95 25.12 -7.77 -14.25
N LEU A 96 25.60 -8.14 -13.07
CA LEU A 96 27.02 -8.44 -12.84
C LEU A 96 27.47 -9.64 -13.68
N ARG A 97 26.69 -10.72 -13.69
CA ARG A 97 27.03 -11.94 -14.44
C ARG A 97 26.96 -11.72 -15.95
N ALA A 98 26.03 -10.89 -16.42
CA ALA A 98 25.97 -10.46 -17.80
C ALA A 98 27.21 -9.65 -18.19
N LEU A 99 27.69 -8.75 -17.33
CA LEU A 99 28.91 -7.97 -17.55
C LEU A 99 30.16 -8.85 -17.63
N VAL A 100 30.23 -9.91 -16.81
CA VAL A 100 31.30 -10.92 -16.86
C VAL A 100 31.22 -11.79 -18.12
N GLY A 101 30.07 -11.79 -18.82
CA GLY A 101 29.86 -12.53 -20.05
C GLY A 101 29.36 -13.96 -19.84
N GLU A 102 28.82 -14.29 -18.66
CA GLU A 102 28.24 -15.61 -18.39
C GLU A 102 26.94 -15.86 -19.16
N TYR A 103 26.24 -14.79 -19.53
CA TYR A 103 24.97 -14.83 -20.25
C TYR A 103 25.09 -14.22 -21.64
N GLN A 104 24.28 -14.72 -22.58
CA GLN A 104 24.06 -14.03 -23.85
C GLN A 104 23.29 -12.73 -23.59
N PRO A 105 23.53 -11.65 -24.36
CA PRO A 105 22.95 -10.33 -24.11
C PRO A 105 21.42 -10.37 -24.10
N ASP A 106 20.80 -11.07 -25.06
CA ASP A 106 19.34 -11.18 -25.14
C ASP A 106 18.74 -11.95 -23.95
N GLN A 107 19.45 -12.98 -23.48
CA GLN A 107 19.04 -13.77 -22.31
C GLN A 107 19.13 -12.95 -21.02
N ALA A 108 20.25 -12.24 -20.82
CA ALA A 108 20.44 -11.35 -19.70
C ALA A 108 19.36 -10.27 -19.67
N GLN A 109 19.12 -9.60 -20.81
CA GLN A 109 18.10 -8.56 -20.94
C GLN A 109 16.71 -9.09 -20.60
N SER A 110 16.33 -10.28 -21.08
CA SER A 110 15.04 -10.90 -20.75
C SER A 110 14.92 -11.21 -19.24
N SER A 111 15.99 -11.67 -18.60
CA SER A 111 15.97 -11.98 -17.16
C SER A 111 15.89 -10.72 -16.30
N ILE A 112 16.62 -9.66 -16.66
CA ILE A 112 16.55 -8.36 -15.98
C ILE A 112 15.15 -7.76 -16.12
N ALA A 113 14.56 -7.80 -17.33
CA ALA A 113 13.22 -7.31 -17.56
C ALA A 113 12.16 -8.06 -16.72
N ALA A 114 12.32 -9.37 -16.53
CA ALA A 114 11.44 -10.15 -15.67
C ALA A 114 11.57 -9.76 -14.18
N CYS A 115 12.78 -9.45 -13.71
CA CYS A 115 12.98 -8.90 -12.37
C CYS A 115 12.32 -7.52 -12.24
N ASP A 116 12.49 -6.64 -13.23
CA ASP A 116 11.90 -5.30 -13.25
C ASP A 116 10.36 -5.34 -13.20
N GLU A 117 9.74 -6.22 -13.98
CA GLU A 117 8.29 -6.42 -13.96
C GLU A 117 7.80 -6.90 -12.57
N ALA A 118 8.50 -7.85 -11.97
CA ALA A 118 8.16 -8.34 -10.64
C ALA A 118 8.35 -7.27 -9.55
N ILE A 119 9.42 -6.48 -9.61
CA ILE A 119 9.63 -5.32 -8.72
C ILE A 119 8.48 -4.33 -8.88
N GLY A 120 8.08 -4.03 -10.12
CA GLY A 120 6.94 -3.15 -10.41
C GLY A 120 5.63 -3.65 -9.79
N HIS A 121 5.34 -4.95 -9.91
CA HIS A 121 4.16 -5.56 -9.29
C HIS A 121 4.20 -5.44 -7.75
N LEU A 122 5.32 -5.79 -7.12
CA LEU A 122 5.51 -5.73 -5.67
C LEU A 122 5.36 -4.29 -5.15
N MET A 123 5.95 -3.31 -5.84
CA MET A 123 5.80 -1.88 -5.50
C MET A 123 4.35 -1.41 -5.65
N GLY A 124 3.65 -1.87 -6.68
CA GLY A 124 2.22 -1.62 -6.89
C GLY A 124 1.39 -2.15 -5.71
N GLU A 125 1.53 -3.43 -5.37
CA GLU A 125 0.85 -4.04 -4.22
C GLU A 125 1.17 -3.29 -2.92
N ARG A 126 2.45 -3.00 -2.66
CA ARG A 126 2.88 -2.25 -1.48
C ARG A 126 2.19 -0.88 -1.38
N SER A 127 2.15 -0.13 -2.49
CA SER A 127 1.51 1.20 -2.50
C SER A 127 0.01 1.15 -2.19
N THR A 128 -0.69 0.09 -2.63
CA THR A 128 -2.11 -0.08 -2.33
C THR A 128 -2.34 -0.37 -0.85
N LEU A 129 -1.49 -1.19 -0.22
CA LEU A 129 -1.55 -1.49 1.21
C LEU A 129 -1.16 -0.29 2.06
N GLU A 130 -0.16 0.50 1.65
CA GLU A 130 0.22 1.75 2.32
C GLU A 130 -0.94 2.77 2.31
N ALA A 131 -1.68 2.86 1.20
CA ALA A 131 -2.87 3.72 1.10
C ALA A 131 -4.06 3.21 1.93
N GLU A 132 -4.17 1.90 2.16
CA GLU A 132 -5.17 1.36 3.09
C GLU A 132 -4.78 1.59 4.55
N LEU A 133 -3.51 1.36 4.88
CA LEU A 133 -2.96 1.62 6.21
C LEU A 133 -3.16 3.09 6.59
N SER A 134 -2.88 4.03 5.69
CA SER A 134 -3.07 5.46 5.95
C SER A 134 -4.53 5.80 6.28
N ARG A 135 -5.49 5.28 5.49
CA ARG A 135 -6.93 5.44 5.75
C ARG A 135 -7.34 4.92 7.12
N ILE A 136 -6.86 3.74 7.52
CA ILE A 136 -7.17 3.17 8.84
C ILE A 136 -6.57 4.03 9.96
N THR A 137 -5.31 4.47 9.80
CA THR A 137 -4.65 5.32 10.82
C THR A 137 -5.33 6.68 10.99
N GLU A 138 -5.85 7.27 9.92
CA GLU A 138 -6.60 8.53 9.98
C GLU A 138 -7.88 8.37 10.79
N VAL A 139 -8.61 7.26 10.60
CA VAL A 139 -9.84 7.01 11.37
C VAL A 139 -9.57 6.67 12.82
N LEU A 140 -8.51 5.90 13.12
CA LEU A 140 -8.10 5.64 14.50
C LEU A 140 -7.77 6.94 15.25
N ALA A 141 -7.19 7.93 14.57
CA ALA A 141 -6.90 9.24 15.16
C ALA A 141 -8.18 10.01 15.58
N LEU A 142 -9.34 9.72 14.99
CA LEU A 142 -10.63 10.32 15.38
C LEU A 142 -11.20 9.72 16.66
N VAL A 143 -10.84 8.48 17.00
CA VAL A 143 -11.29 7.79 18.22
C VAL A 143 -10.38 8.10 19.40
N ALA A 144 -9.08 8.23 19.14
CA ALA A 144 -8.09 8.54 20.15
C ALA A 144 -8.40 9.90 20.83
N PRO A 145 -8.36 9.98 22.17
CA PRO A 145 -8.40 11.28 22.83
C PRO A 145 -7.19 12.11 22.35
N PRO A 146 -7.34 13.44 22.20
CA PRO A 146 -6.22 14.28 21.81
C PRO A 146 -5.06 14.04 22.78
N PRO A 147 -3.83 13.90 22.29
CA PRO A 147 -2.69 13.71 23.16
C PRO A 147 -2.66 14.87 24.15
N LEU A 148 -2.68 14.53 25.44
CA LEU A 148 -2.51 15.53 26.49
C LEU A 148 -1.20 16.27 26.20
N PRO A 149 -1.19 17.62 26.25
CA PRO A 149 0.04 18.36 26.05
C PRO A 149 1.09 17.80 27.02
N PRO A 150 2.36 17.66 26.60
CA PRO A 150 3.40 17.16 27.46
C PRO A 150 3.43 18.05 28.70
N ILE A 151 2.94 17.51 29.81
CA ILE A 151 3.21 18.07 31.13
C ILE A 151 4.71 17.91 31.25
N GLU A 152 5.44 19.02 31.13
CA GLU A 152 6.85 19.08 31.46
C GLU A 152 7.01 18.35 32.78
N SER A 153 7.60 17.15 32.70
CA SER A 153 7.99 16.42 33.89
C SER A 153 8.95 17.37 34.61
N PRO A 154 8.66 17.82 35.84
CA PRO A 154 9.61 18.67 36.53
C PRO A 154 10.89 17.85 36.65
N SER A 155 11.91 18.27 35.89
CA SER A 155 13.27 17.77 36.02
C SER A 155 13.59 17.74 37.50
N SER A 156 13.89 16.53 37.99
CA SER A 156 14.39 16.32 39.33
C SER A 156 15.77 16.95 39.41
N GLU A 157 15.79 18.26 39.62
CA GLU A 157 16.97 19.05 39.95
C GLU A 157 17.18 18.91 41.46
N ALA A 158 17.71 17.74 41.84
CA ALA A 158 18.27 17.50 43.17
C ALA A 158 19.24 16.32 43.10
N SER A 159 20.37 16.51 42.41
CA SER A 159 21.59 15.76 42.72
C SER A 159 22.65 16.76 43.13
N MET A 160 22.88 16.80 44.44
CA MET A 160 24.01 17.49 45.05
C MET A 160 25.33 16.89 44.52
N PRO A 161 26.40 17.69 44.38
CA PRO A 161 27.72 17.18 44.11
C PRO A 161 28.34 16.61 45.41
N GLU A 162 28.68 15.32 45.39
CA GLU A 162 29.55 14.69 46.39
C GLU A 162 30.99 14.72 45.90
N GLU A 163 31.81 15.50 46.60
CA GLU A 163 33.26 15.62 46.47
C GLU A 163 33.95 14.43 47.16
N PRO A 164 35.04 13.87 46.59
CA PRO A 164 36.04 13.22 47.44
C PRO A 164 37.42 13.86 47.29
N ALA A 165 37.94 14.28 48.44
CA ALA A 165 39.28 14.80 48.68
C ALA A 165 40.38 13.73 48.49
N ALA A 166 41.56 14.19 48.07
CA ALA A 166 42.79 13.44 47.85
C ALA A 166 43.58 13.16 49.14
N VAL A 167 44.40 12.09 49.13
CA VAL A 167 45.78 11.92 49.69
C VAL A 167 46.19 10.44 49.56
N ALA A 168 47.44 9.98 49.54
CA ALA A 168 48.74 10.38 48.99
C ALA A 168 49.69 9.19 49.29
N GLU A 169 50.53 8.84 48.30
CA GLU A 169 51.89 8.25 48.37
C GLU A 169 52.22 6.90 49.06
N GLY A 170 53.02 6.08 48.36
CA GLY A 170 54.16 5.37 48.98
C GLY A 170 54.51 3.93 48.52
N ALA A 171 55.55 3.83 47.67
CA ALA A 171 56.73 2.95 47.85
C ALA A 171 56.79 1.48 47.29
N VAL A 172 57.64 1.34 46.24
CA VAL A 172 58.72 0.34 45.92
C VAL A 172 58.50 -1.18 45.76
N ASN A 173 58.78 -1.69 44.54
CA ASN A 173 59.95 -2.53 44.11
C ASN A 173 59.54 -3.45 42.93
N HIS A 174 60.09 -3.27 41.72
CA HIS A 174 61.29 -3.91 41.15
C HIS A 174 61.15 -5.43 40.97
N ASP A 175 60.95 -5.89 39.73
CA ASP A 175 61.74 -7.00 39.15
C ASP A 175 61.71 -6.99 37.62
N GLN A 176 62.79 -7.48 37.04
CA GLN A 176 63.30 -7.22 35.70
C GLN A 176 62.78 -8.19 34.63
N GLY A 177 62.92 -7.80 33.35
CA GLY A 177 62.79 -8.73 32.22
C GLY A 177 62.76 -8.06 30.84
N GLU A 178 63.87 -7.45 30.41
CA GLU A 178 64.23 -7.25 28.99
C GLU A 178 65.27 -8.33 28.60
N PRO A 179 65.68 -8.57 27.32
CA PRO A 179 65.26 -7.92 26.07
C PRO A 179 65.11 -8.89 24.86
N LEU A 180 64.69 -8.37 23.70
CA LEU A 180 65.51 -8.48 22.48
C LEU A 180 65.09 -7.44 21.43
N GLN A 181 66.07 -6.65 21.03
CA GLN A 181 66.03 -5.62 20.00
C GLN A 181 66.12 -6.23 18.59
N THR A 182 65.52 -5.57 17.61
CA THR A 182 66.05 -5.55 16.23
C THR A 182 65.82 -4.15 15.66
N GLN A 183 66.94 -3.47 15.36
CA GLN A 183 67.07 -2.22 14.59
C GLN A 183 66.57 -2.46 13.15
N GLU A 184 66.09 -1.51 12.35
CA GLU A 184 66.73 -0.32 11.75
C GLU A 184 65.68 0.09 10.67
N MET A 185 65.30 1.35 10.41
CA MET A 185 66.06 2.41 9.77
C MET A 185 65.25 3.71 9.82
N ALA A 186 65.94 4.80 10.16
CA ALA A 186 65.48 6.16 9.93
C ALA A 186 66.31 6.76 8.78
N THR A 187 65.63 7.30 7.76
CA THR A 187 66.20 8.31 6.86
C THR A 187 65.33 9.55 6.95
N ALA A 188 65.97 10.65 7.35
CA ALA A 188 65.39 11.95 7.59
C ALA A 188 64.91 12.65 6.32
N SER A 189 63.84 13.43 6.44
CA SER A 189 63.75 14.73 5.77
C SER A 189 62.83 15.65 6.58
N ALA A 190 63.42 16.71 7.12
CA ALA A 190 62.74 17.82 7.78
C ALA A 190 62.56 18.98 6.78
N LEU A 191 61.75 19.97 7.19
CA LEU A 191 61.30 21.19 6.51
C LEU A 191 60.05 21.04 5.63
N GLU A 192 58.90 21.54 6.11
CA GLU A 192 58.49 22.93 5.87
C GLU A 192 57.08 23.12 6.46
N THR A 193 57.01 23.88 7.56
CA THR A 193 55.76 24.44 8.09
C THR A 193 55.27 25.53 7.15
N ALA A 194 54.28 25.22 6.31
CA ALA A 194 53.43 26.19 5.66
C ALA A 194 51.97 25.89 6.01
N SER A 195 51.50 26.58 7.04
CA SER A 195 50.10 26.65 7.46
C SER A 195 49.28 27.30 6.35
N LEU A 196 48.63 26.50 5.51
CA LEU A 196 47.56 26.95 4.64
C LEU A 196 46.24 26.88 5.41
N SER A 197 45.86 28.01 5.99
CA SER A 197 44.47 28.29 6.33
C SER A 197 43.65 28.29 5.04
N THR A 198 42.99 27.17 4.73
CA THR A 198 41.86 27.16 3.81
C THR A 198 40.59 27.15 4.65
N THR A 199 40.14 28.35 4.99
CA THR A 199 38.73 28.64 5.23
C THR A 199 38.05 28.66 3.86
N ALA A 200 37.34 27.60 3.52
CA ALA A 200 36.36 27.60 2.46
C ALA A 200 35.09 26.94 3.01
N GLU A 201 34.22 27.77 3.58
CA GLU A 201 32.81 27.43 3.73
C GLU A 201 32.23 27.08 2.36
N PRO A 202 31.41 26.03 2.22
CA PRO A 202 30.51 25.95 1.09
C PRO A 202 29.40 26.98 1.32
N SER A 203 29.36 28.04 0.52
CA SER A 203 28.19 28.94 0.47
C SER A 203 26.92 28.10 0.25
N PRO A 204 25.81 28.41 0.94
CA PRO A 204 24.54 27.76 0.69
C PRO A 204 24.10 28.14 -0.73
N MET A 205 23.99 27.14 -1.61
CA MET A 205 23.30 27.34 -2.87
C MET A 205 21.84 27.63 -2.50
N ASP A 206 21.36 28.82 -2.85
CA ASP A 206 19.98 29.22 -2.63
C ASP A 206 19.07 28.46 -3.60
N GLU A 207 18.66 27.26 -3.18
CA GLU A 207 17.78 26.36 -3.94
C GLU A 207 16.40 26.97 -4.26
N LEU A 208 16.01 28.05 -3.56
CA LEU A 208 14.77 28.77 -3.83
C LEU A 208 14.88 29.74 -5.02
N ALA A 209 16.07 30.27 -5.30
CA ALA A 209 16.32 31.07 -6.50
C ALA A 209 16.30 30.20 -7.77
N PHE A 210 16.73 28.94 -7.67
CA PHE A 210 16.65 27.97 -8.76
C PHE A 210 15.20 27.60 -9.10
N LEU A 211 14.35 27.35 -8.09
CA LEU A 211 12.94 27.05 -8.31
C LEU A 211 12.16 28.24 -8.91
N HIS A 212 12.52 29.48 -8.58
CA HIS A 212 11.95 30.67 -9.24
C HIS A 212 12.40 30.82 -10.71
N SER A 213 13.63 30.40 -11.05
CA SER A 213 14.13 30.46 -12.43
C SER A 213 13.48 29.46 -13.38
N VAL A 214 12.90 28.36 -12.87
CA VAL A 214 12.22 27.34 -13.70
C VAL A 214 10.75 27.70 -13.94
N VAL A 215 10.16 28.53 -13.07
CA VAL A 215 8.76 28.94 -13.18
C VAL A 215 8.59 30.26 -13.95
N ASP A 216 9.56 31.16 -13.92
CA ASP A 216 9.53 32.44 -14.66
C ASP A 216 10.36 32.41 -15.96
N ALA A 217 9.90 31.64 -16.95
CA ALA A 217 10.24 31.91 -18.35
C ALA A 217 9.15 32.83 -18.96
N PRO A 218 9.49 34.04 -19.47
CA PRO A 218 8.49 34.93 -20.04
C PRO A 218 7.97 34.34 -21.35
N ARG A 219 6.67 34.01 -21.35
CA ARG A 219 5.89 33.71 -22.55
C ARG A 219 5.73 35.02 -23.34
N GLU A 220 6.47 35.14 -24.44
CA GLU A 220 6.35 36.28 -25.35
C GLU A 220 4.90 36.44 -25.82
N GLU A 221 4.41 37.66 -25.63
CA GLU A 221 3.12 38.16 -26.05
C GLU A 221 3.08 38.30 -27.58
N HIS A 222 2.16 37.59 -28.23
CA HIS A 222 1.66 37.99 -29.55
C HIS A 222 0.26 38.59 -29.39
N ALA A 223 0.16 39.85 -29.81
CA ALA A 223 -0.99 40.74 -29.77
C ALA A 223 -2.19 40.28 -30.63
N PRO A 224 -3.39 40.88 -30.43
CA PRO A 224 -4.67 40.30 -30.85
C PRO A 224 -5.10 40.76 -32.25
N VAL A 225 -5.83 39.89 -32.96
CA VAL A 225 -6.65 40.28 -34.12
C VAL A 225 -8.08 39.80 -33.90
N SER A 226 -8.99 40.77 -33.91
CA SER A 226 -10.45 40.67 -33.80
C SER A 226 -11.09 39.76 -34.85
N ALA A 227 -12.18 39.08 -34.49
CA ALA A 227 -13.40 38.96 -35.32
C ALA A 227 -14.56 38.32 -34.54
N GLU A 228 -15.75 38.87 -34.77
CA GLU A 228 -17.07 38.61 -34.19
C GLU A 228 -17.70 37.22 -34.45
N PRO A 229 -18.81 36.88 -33.74
CA PRO A 229 -19.51 35.60 -33.87
C PRO A 229 -20.62 35.63 -34.94
N SER A 230 -20.97 34.47 -35.51
CA SER A 230 -22.22 34.28 -36.25
C SER A 230 -22.81 32.88 -36.09
N ALA A 231 -24.12 32.87 -36.02
CA ALA A 231 -25.04 31.82 -35.58
C ALA A 231 -25.42 30.81 -36.71
N PRO A 232 -26.30 29.82 -36.46
CA PRO A 232 -26.31 28.48 -37.10
C PRO A 232 -27.29 28.30 -38.27
N ARG A 233 -27.20 27.16 -38.99
CA ARG A 233 -28.25 26.72 -39.93
C ARG A 233 -28.36 25.19 -40.13
N ALA A 234 -29.46 24.66 -39.61
CA ALA A 234 -30.46 23.70 -40.13
C ALA A 234 -30.18 22.67 -41.26
N GLU A 235 -30.57 21.42 -40.94
CA GLU A 235 -31.47 20.48 -41.66
C GLU A 235 -31.07 19.84 -43.01
N SER A 236 -31.15 18.49 -43.08
CA SER A 236 -31.94 17.78 -44.11
C SER A 236 -32.19 16.30 -43.77
N SER A 237 -33.40 15.84 -44.09
CA SER A 237 -33.97 14.50 -43.88
C SER A 237 -34.14 13.73 -45.20
N ALA A 238 -34.57 12.46 -45.08
CA ALA A 238 -34.96 11.47 -46.11
C ALA A 238 -33.81 10.52 -46.52
N ASP A 239 -34.01 9.20 -46.67
CA ASP A 239 -35.17 8.50 -47.21
C ASP A 239 -35.23 7.01 -46.78
N LEU A 240 -36.41 6.42 -46.92
CA LEU A 240 -36.80 5.05 -46.56
C LEU A 240 -36.29 4.00 -47.58
N LEU A 241 -36.08 2.74 -47.13
CA LEU A 241 -36.52 1.47 -47.77
C LEU A 241 -36.01 0.22 -46.98
N PRO A 242 -36.82 -0.86 -46.85
CA PRO A 242 -36.46 -2.08 -46.09
C PRO A 242 -35.80 -3.18 -46.94
N PRO A 243 -35.03 -4.13 -46.35
CA PRO A 243 -34.42 -5.25 -47.08
C PRO A 243 -35.36 -6.47 -47.21
N PRO A 244 -35.15 -7.32 -48.25
CA PRO A 244 -35.97 -8.50 -48.49
C PRO A 244 -35.60 -9.69 -47.60
N VAL A 245 -36.63 -10.45 -47.24
CA VAL A 245 -36.58 -11.72 -46.52
C VAL A 245 -35.98 -12.81 -47.41
N LEU A 246 -34.91 -13.46 -46.98
CA LEU A 246 -34.48 -14.74 -47.55
C LEU A 246 -34.41 -15.85 -46.49
N THR A 247 -35.16 -16.87 -46.84
CA THR A 247 -35.53 -18.11 -46.18
C THR A 247 -34.33 -19.03 -45.94
N ALA A 248 -34.33 -19.67 -44.77
CA ALA A 248 -33.43 -20.75 -44.39
C ALA A 248 -33.65 -22.03 -45.21
N PRO A 249 -32.66 -22.95 -45.23
CA PRO A 249 -32.96 -24.37 -45.18
C PRO A 249 -32.38 -25.02 -43.91
N ARG A 250 -33.27 -25.67 -43.16
CA ARG A 250 -32.97 -26.66 -42.11
C ARG A 250 -32.53 -27.98 -42.75
N ARG A 251 -31.62 -28.72 -42.09
CA ARG A 251 -31.58 -30.21 -41.93
C ARG A 251 -30.21 -30.66 -41.34
N PRO A 252 -30.05 -31.90 -40.83
CA PRO A 252 -30.66 -32.42 -39.61
C PRO A 252 -29.63 -33.08 -38.66
N VAL A 253 -30.08 -33.35 -37.44
CA VAL A 253 -29.40 -34.12 -36.38
C VAL A 253 -29.15 -35.60 -36.76
N THR A 254 -28.00 -36.13 -36.33
CA THR A 254 -27.83 -37.56 -35.98
C THR A 254 -26.92 -37.67 -34.74
N PRO A 255 -27.31 -38.45 -33.71
CA PRO A 255 -26.42 -38.84 -32.63
C PRO A 255 -25.92 -40.28 -32.85
N LEU A 256 -24.64 -40.55 -32.56
CA LEU A 256 -24.16 -41.92 -32.44
C LEU A 256 -23.52 -42.13 -31.07
N SER A 257 -24.24 -42.88 -30.24
CA SER A 257 -23.75 -43.54 -29.03
C SER A 257 -22.70 -44.58 -29.40
N THR A 258 -21.63 -44.72 -28.61
CA THR A 258 -20.97 -46.01 -28.44
C THR A 258 -20.37 -46.10 -27.04
N SER A 259 -20.64 -47.25 -26.44
CA SER A 259 -20.45 -47.70 -25.07
C SER A 259 -19.03 -48.13 -24.70
N ILE A 260 -18.82 -48.14 -23.38
CA ILE A 260 -17.71 -48.65 -22.56
C ILE A 260 -17.35 -50.12 -22.91
N PRO A 261 -16.14 -50.60 -22.57
CA PRO A 261 -16.12 -51.63 -21.53
C PRO A 261 -15.04 -51.48 -20.45
N THR A 262 -15.47 -51.79 -19.24
CA THR A 262 -14.73 -52.08 -18.01
C THR A 262 -14.01 -53.43 -18.12
N THR A 263 -12.78 -53.52 -17.60
CA THR A 263 -12.26 -54.77 -17.02
C THR A 263 -11.56 -54.49 -15.69
N ARG A 264 -11.82 -55.37 -14.73
CA ARG A 264 -11.41 -55.30 -13.32
C ARG A 264 -10.52 -56.52 -13.00
N ASP A 265 -9.56 -56.27 -12.11
CA ASP A 265 -8.95 -57.16 -11.09
C ASP A 265 -7.81 -58.14 -11.48
N PRO A 266 -7.05 -58.70 -10.50
CA PRO A 266 -6.34 -58.06 -9.37
C PRO A 266 -4.92 -58.67 -9.17
N PHE A 267 -4.02 -58.08 -8.37
CA PHE A 267 -3.13 -58.78 -7.40
C PHE A 267 -2.11 -57.81 -6.76
N ALA A 268 -1.89 -57.99 -5.46
CA ALA A 268 -0.98 -57.24 -4.62
C ALA A 268 0.46 -57.76 -4.69
N SER A 269 1.46 -56.86 -4.62
CA SER A 269 2.62 -57.01 -3.73
C SER A 269 3.56 -55.79 -3.74
N THR A 270 3.67 -55.17 -2.55
CA THR A 270 4.84 -54.57 -1.90
C THR A 270 6.12 -54.31 -2.71
N ALA A 271 6.50 -53.03 -2.86
CA ALA A 271 7.89 -52.57 -2.78
C ALA A 271 7.95 -51.05 -2.53
N LYS A 272 8.67 -50.64 -1.48
CA LYS A 272 9.10 -49.27 -1.22
C LYS A 272 10.14 -48.87 -2.26
N VAL A 273 9.95 -47.77 -2.99
CA VAL A 273 11.02 -46.87 -3.44
C VAL A 273 10.45 -45.46 -3.54
N SER A 274 11.07 -44.52 -2.82
CA SER A 274 10.82 -43.09 -2.93
C SER A 274 11.28 -42.57 -4.29
N SER A 275 10.41 -41.84 -4.98
CA SER A 275 10.79 -40.94 -6.06
C SER A 275 9.92 -39.69 -5.99
N LEU A 276 10.57 -38.57 -5.64
CA LEU A 276 10.01 -37.23 -5.67
C LEU A 276 9.74 -36.82 -7.13
N THR A 277 8.48 -36.54 -7.46
CA THR A 277 8.07 -35.87 -8.70
C THR A 277 7.52 -34.48 -8.38
N PRO A 278 7.95 -33.42 -9.07
CA PRO A 278 7.36 -32.09 -8.94
C PRO A 278 6.06 -32.04 -9.75
N GLY A 279 5.01 -31.46 -9.17
CA GLY A 279 3.73 -31.24 -9.86
C GLY A 279 2.53 -31.85 -9.16
N SER A 280 2.31 -31.50 -7.89
CA SER A 280 1.03 -31.74 -7.21
C SER A 280 0.33 -30.40 -7.00
N ILE A 281 -0.35 -29.93 -8.04
CA ILE A 281 -1.31 -28.81 -7.93
C ILE A 281 -2.55 -29.37 -7.22
N PRO A 282 -3.03 -28.74 -6.13
CA PRO A 282 -4.20 -29.24 -5.41
C PRO A 282 -5.45 -29.22 -6.30
N SER A 283 -6.26 -30.28 -6.22
CA SER A 283 -7.42 -30.55 -7.09
C SER A 283 -8.58 -29.54 -6.98
N PHE A 284 -8.43 -28.42 -6.27
CA PHE A 284 -9.43 -27.34 -6.22
C PHE A 284 -9.27 -26.29 -7.34
N LEU A 285 -8.17 -26.32 -8.10
CA LEU A 285 -7.91 -25.39 -9.19
C LEU A 285 -8.30 -25.92 -10.59
N LYS A 286 -8.91 -27.12 -10.68
CA LYS A 286 -9.18 -27.78 -11.96
C LYS A 286 -10.57 -27.51 -12.54
N ASP A 287 -11.45 -26.85 -11.78
CA ASP A 287 -12.84 -26.58 -12.19
C ASP A 287 -13.21 -25.10 -11.99
N MET A 288 -12.42 -24.18 -12.53
CA MET A 288 -12.90 -22.81 -12.80
C MET A 288 -12.92 -22.61 -14.32
N PRO A 289 -14.09 -22.61 -14.99
CA PRO A 289 -14.16 -22.35 -16.41
C PRO A 289 -13.79 -20.88 -16.65
N THR A 290 -12.57 -20.63 -17.11
CA THR A 290 -12.09 -19.28 -17.48
C THR A 290 -12.60 -18.81 -18.84
N GLU A 291 -13.52 -19.55 -19.46
CA GLU A 291 -14.26 -19.10 -20.64
C GLU A 291 -15.69 -18.77 -20.24
N GLN A 292 -15.90 -17.58 -19.67
CA GLN A 292 -17.26 -17.06 -19.52
C GLN A 292 -17.85 -16.91 -20.92
N VAL A 293 -18.87 -17.68 -21.28
CA VAL A 293 -19.44 -17.59 -22.63
C VAL A 293 -19.89 -16.16 -22.90
N LYS A 294 -19.51 -15.61 -24.05
CA LYS A 294 -19.97 -14.29 -24.50
C LYS A 294 -21.49 -14.30 -24.66
N THR A 295 -22.22 -13.76 -23.69
CA THR A 295 -23.70 -13.75 -23.69
C THR A 295 -24.28 -12.36 -23.93
N LEU A 296 -23.49 -11.29 -23.93
CA LEU A 296 -23.99 -9.92 -24.06
C LEU A 296 -23.87 -9.43 -25.51
N LYS A 297 -25.01 -9.18 -26.16
CA LYS A 297 -25.06 -8.74 -27.55
C LYS A 297 -25.02 -7.21 -27.66
N CYS A 298 -24.05 -6.69 -28.42
CA CYS A 298 -23.97 -5.27 -28.75
C CYS A 298 -25.21 -4.83 -29.57
N GLN A 299 -25.85 -3.73 -29.18
CA GLN A 299 -27.01 -3.19 -29.89
C GLN A 299 -26.65 -2.51 -31.21
N GLU A 300 -25.42 -2.04 -31.37
CA GLU A 300 -24.97 -1.36 -32.59
C GLU A 300 -24.54 -2.34 -33.69
N CYS A 301 -23.67 -3.30 -33.37
CA CYS A 301 -23.09 -4.20 -34.36
C CYS A 301 -23.50 -5.68 -34.22
N GLY A 302 -24.22 -6.03 -33.16
CA GLY A 302 -24.72 -7.40 -32.94
C GLY A 302 -23.69 -8.43 -32.51
N THR A 303 -22.44 -8.03 -32.25
CA THR A 303 -21.37 -8.93 -31.76
C THR A 303 -21.66 -9.36 -30.33
N MET A 304 -21.33 -10.62 -30.00
CA MET A 304 -21.39 -11.13 -28.63
C MET A 304 -20.11 -10.72 -27.90
N ASN A 305 -20.26 -10.20 -26.68
CA ASN A 305 -19.19 -9.70 -25.81
C ASN A 305 -19.32 -10.36 -24.44
N TYR A 306 -18.29 -10.22 -23.60
CA TYR A 306 -18.34 -10.74 -22.24
C TYR A 306 -19.26 -9.88 -21.36
N PRO A 307 -20.00 -10.47 -20.41
CA PRO A 307 -20.87 -9.71 -19.49
C PRO A 307 -20.13 -8.68 -18.63
N THR A 308 -18.81 -8.82 -18.48
CA THR A 308 -17.94 -7.88 -17.75
C THR A 308 -17.47 -6.70 -18.60
N GLU A 309 -17.70 -6.71 -19.91
CA GLU A 309 -17.24 -5.65 -20.81
C GLU A 309 -18.26 -4.51 -20.91
N TRP A 310 -17.74 -3.28 -20.86
CA TRP A 310 -18.55 -2.06 -20.90
C TRP A 310 -18.69 -1.51 -22.34
N TYR A 311 -17.80 -1.95 -23.23
CA TYR A 311 -17.76 -1.54 -24.63
C TYR A 311 -17.62 -2.77 -25.52
N CYS A 312 -18.22 -2.70 -26.71
CA CYS A 312 -18.11 -3.79 -27.67
C CYS A 312 -16.69 -3.88 -28.24
N GLU A 313 -16.09 -5.06 -28.17
CA GLU A 313 -14.75 -5.33 -28.73
C GLU A 313 -14.64 -5.03 -30.24
N ARG A 314 -15.76 -5.04 -30.97
CA ARG A 314 -15.75 -4.89 -32.43
C ARG A 314 -16.02 -3.46 -32.91
N CYS A 315 -17.00 -2.77 -32.33
CA CYS A 315 -17.39 -1.43 -32.78
C CYS A 315 -17.14 -0.32 -31.77
N GLY A 316 -16.72 -0.65 -30.54
CA GLY A 316 -16.52 0.32 -29.46
C GLY A 316 -17.81 0.90 -28.86
N GLY A 317 -18.98 0.47 -29.34
CA GLY A 317 -20.27 0.91 -28.81
C GLY A 317 -20.50 0.45 -27.37
N GLU A 318 -21.15 1.28 -26.56
CA GLU A 318 -21.45 0.98 -25.16
C GLU A 318 -22.40 -0.22 -25.03
N LEU A 319 -22.03 -1.15 -24.14
CA LEU A 319 -22.84 -2.32 -23.81
C LEU A 319 -23.71 -1.95 -22.62
N ALA A 320 -25.03 -1.90 -22.81
CA ALA A 320 -25.98 -1.60 -21.74
C ALA A 320 -25.95 -2.72 -20.69
N ALA A 321 -25.12 -2.57 -19.67
CA ALA A 321 -25.14 -3.37 -18.46
C ALA A 321 -26.21 -2.78 -17.52
N MET A 322 -27.35 -3.46 -17.40
CA MET A 322 -28.28 -3.34 -16.27
C MET A 322 -28.53 -4.72 -15.69
#